data_AF-A0A1J4K9G6-F1
#
_entry.id   AF-A0A1J4K9G6-F1
#
_cell.length_a   1.000
_cell.length_b   1.000
_cell.length_c   1.000
_cell.angle_alpha   90.00
_cell.angle_beta   90.00
_cell.angle_gamma   90.00
#
_symmetry.space_group_name_H-M   'P 1'
#
loop_
_entity.id
_entity.type
_entity.pdbx_description
1 polymer ?
#
loop_
_entity_poly.entity_id
_entity_poly.type
_entity_poly.pdbx_seq_one_letter_code
_entity_poly.pdbx_strand_id
1 'polypeptide(L)'
;MDPKDALLMQYQEELERLQAQVKGGGTVKKAPTEEDIKAMEEKLEKQRQMLQDASHLAKEEREALQKKLEERKKKLDKEKAKQSQFVDRLKELTKFLVNGQQSLMAQTQKNDENIAEIREKLKKREEYAKHIQKEIERKKKKKQEVLDQCKTAEDKVKVVSQKFTDTVNEYKNLKTKYTEVQNQIQEDREELARQIDSLNRQLEVYTLIIENFIPQSEVSRIKQTAVYDNETQKWMIPEPDKRVILKKVVGLERPKSGIGYPRPTAIDKRNISGALDDIPPITLKPTPVESNLKDGPRIVDTSGIEQEIEESFQDDEADLVVEIPQELPGISSYYQPFNIHKQFD
;
A
#
# COMPACT_ATOMS: atom_id res chain seq x y z
N MET A 1 -19.65 -65.12 5.45
CA MET A 1 -20.80 -65.89 5.94
C MET A 1 -20.57 -66.18 7.41
N ASP A 2 -21.58 -65.96 8.24
CA ASP A 2 -21.54 -66.25 9.67
C ASP A 2 -21.47 -67.80 9.86
N PRO A 3 -20.62 -68.35 10.73
CA PRO A 3 -20.54 -69.80 10.99
C PRO A 3 -21.89 -70.45 11.36
N LYS A 4 -22.84 -69.67 11.90
CA LYS A 4 -24.19 -70.15 12.19
C LYS A 4 -25.04 -70.35 10.93
N ASP A 5 -24.85 -69.53 9.91
CA ASP A 5 -25.57 -69.65 8.62
C ASP A 5 -25.09 -70.86 7.84
N ALA A 6 -23.78 -71.15 7.89
CA ALA A 6 -23.21 -72.34 7.28
C ALA A 6 -23.75 -73.64 7.91
N LEU A 7 -23.96 -73.63 9.24
CA LEU A 7 -24.54 -74.76 9.97
C LEU A 7 -26.04 -74.92 9.66
N LEU A 8 -26.77 -73.81 9.49
CA LEU A 8 -28.17 -73.83 9.10
C LEU A 8 -28.37 -74.44 7.70
N MET A 9 -27.47 -74.12 6.77
CA MET A 9 -27.45 -74.68 5.42
C MET A 9 -27.20 -76.20 5.44
N GLN A 10 -26.28 -76.69 6.28
CA GLN A 10 -26.06 -78.13 6.46
C GLN A 10 -27.29 -78.85 7.02
N TYR A 11 -28.00 -78.25 7.97
CA TYR A 11 -29.25 -78.82 8.49
C TYR A 11 -30.38 -78.84 7.46
N GLN A 12 -30.42 -77.86 6.55
CA GLN A 12 -31.38 -77.84 5.44
C GLN A 12 -31.12 -78.97 4.44
N GLU A 13 -29.85 -79.18 4.04
CA GLU A 13 -29.47 -80.29 3.16
C GLU A 13 -29.77 -81.68 3.78
N GLU A 14 -29.53 -81.84 5.09
CA GLU A 14 -29.81 -83.09 5.80
C GLU A 14 -31.32 -83.37 5.92
N LEU A 15 -32.13 -82.32 6.12
CA LEU A 15 -33.59 -82.40 6.12
C LEU A 15 -34.15 -82.82 4.76
N GLU A 16 -33.67 -82.20 3.67
CA GLU A 16 -34.07 -82.57 2.31
C GLU A 16 -33.74 -84.03 2.00
N ARG A 17 -32.57 -84.49 2.43
CA ARG A 17 -32.14 -85.89 2.27
C ARG A 17 -33.04 -86.87 3.05
N LEU A 18 -33.32 -86.59 4.32
CA LEU A 18 -34.19 -87.43 5.15
C LEU A 18 -35.64 -87.40 4.67
N GLN A 19 -36.13 -86.26 4.18
CA GLN A 19 -37.47 -86.13 3.63
C GLN A 19 -37.60 -86.88 2.30
N ALA A 20 -36.57 -86.87 1.45
CA ALA A 20 -36.51 -87.67 0.23
C ALA A 20 -36.53 -89.18 0.53
N GLN A 21 -35.87 -89.62 1.62
CA GLN A 21 -35.87 -91.01 2.07
C GLN A 21 -37.24 -91.48 2.60
N VAL A 22 -38.06 -90.56 3.12
CA VAL A 22 -39.43 -90.84 3.61
C VAL A 22 -40.50 -90.71 2.52
N LYS A 23 -40.39 -89.74 1.59
CA LYS A 23 -41.40 -89.49 0.53
C LYS A 23 -41.13 -90.19 -0.81
N GLY A 24 -39.96 -90.80 -0.99
CA GLY A 24 -39.64 -91.53 -2.23
C GLY A 24 -39.15 -90.62 -3.37
N GLY A 25 -38.23 -89.71 -3.08
CA GLY A 25 -37.49 -88.96 -4.11
C GLY A 25 -36.34 -89.78 -4.67
N GLY A 26 -36.22 -89.84 -6.00
CA GLY A 26 -35.35 -90.77 -6.73
C GLY A 26 -33.89 -90.83 -6.26
N THR A 27 -33.33 -92.05 -6.30
CA THR A 27 -31.93 -92.50 -6.08
C THR A 27 -31.54 -93.16 -4.74
N VAL A 28 -32.45 -93.28 -3.75
CA VAL A 28 -32.16 -94.04 -2.51
C VAL A 28 -33.18 -95.17 -2.29
N LYS A 29 -32.72 -96.34 -1.79
CA LYS A 29 -33.58 -97.51 -1.51
C LYS A 29 -34.80 -97.11 -0.68
N LYS A 30 -35.98 -97.19 -1.30
CA LYS A 30 -37.30 -96.81 -0.78
C LYS A 30 -37.58 -97.54 0.54
N ALA A 31 -37.76 -96.79 1.63
CA ALA A 31 -38.49 -97.32 2.78
C ALA A 31 -39.96 -97.46 2.34
N PRO A 32 -40.64 -98.61 2.61
CA PRO A 32 -42.02 -98.80 2.21
C PRO A 32 -42.88 -97.68 2.80
N THR A 33 -43.76 -97.08 1.97
CA THR A 33 -44.63 -95.99 2.43
C THR A 33 -45.57 -96.51 3.52
N GLU A 34 -46.10 -95.61 4.34
CA GLU A 34 -47.08 -95.97 5.38
C GLU A 34 -48.29 -96.75 4.82
N GLU A 35 -48.60 -96.52 3.55
CA GLU A 35 -49.59 -97.26 2.75
C GLU A 35 -49.09 -98.67 2.33
N ASP A 36 -47.83 -98.80 1.91
CA ASP A 36 -47.21 -100.08 1.56
C ASP A 36 -47.10 -101.02 2.78
N ILE A 37 -46.85 -100.47 3.98
CA ILE A 37 -46.77 -101.24 5.24
C ILE A 37 -48.16 -101.70 5.69
N LYS A 38 -49.20 -100.83 5.61
CA LYS A 38 -50.59 -101.22 5.90
C LYS A 38 -51.10 -102.30 4.96
N ALA A 39 -50.79 -102.19 3.66
CA ALA A 39 -51.14 -103.21 2.67
C ALA A 39 -50.42 -104.55 2.92
N MET A 40 -49.18 -104.50 3.45
CA MET A 40 -48.43 -105.69 3.82
C MET A 40 -48.98 -106.34 5.11
N GLU A 41 -49.43 -105.55 6.10
CA GLU A 41 -50.12 -106.04 7.30
C GLU A 41 -51.44 -106.73 6.97
N GLU A 42 -52.24 -106.13 6.09
CA GLU A 42 -53.52 -106.70 5.69
C GLU A 42 -53.35 -108.04 4.95
N LYS A 43 -52.31 -108.15 4.10
CA LYS A 43 -51.93 -109.42 3.45
C LYS A 43 -51.44 -110.46 4.45
N LEU A 44 -50.75 -110.05 5.51
CA LEU A 44 -50.20 -110.95 6.51
C LEU A 44 -51.28 -111.47 7.48
N GLU A 45 -52.31 -110.66 7.75
CA GLU A 45 -53.46 -111.06 8.55
C GLU A 45 -54.39 -112.01 7.77
N LYS A 46 -54.59 -111.78 6.47
CA LYS A 46 -55.28 -112.73 5.56
C LYS A 46 -54.56 -114.08 5.48
N GLN A 47 -53.23 -114.08 5.42
CA GLN A 47 -52.44 -115.33 5.46
C GLN A 47 -52.52 -116.05 6.82
N ARG A 48 -52.66 -115.31 7.93
CA ARG A 48 -52.88 -115.90 9.26
C ARG A 48 -54.24 -116.60 9.35
N GLN A 49 -55.29 -115.98 8.82
CA GLN A 49 -56.65 -116.54 8.81
C GLN A 49 -56.73 -117.81 7.94
N MET A 50 -56.17 -117.79 6.73
CA MET A 50 -56.14 -118.97 5.85
C MET A 50 -55.40 -120.18 6.46
N LEU A 51 -54.42 -119.95 7.33
CA LEU A 51 -53.68 -121.01 8.03
C LEU A 51 -54.42 -121.55 9.27
N GLN A 52 -55.42 -120.83 9.76
CA GLN A 52 -56.22 -121.22 10.92
C GLN A 52 -57.34 -122.20 10.53
N ASP A 53 -57.81 -122.13 9.28
CA ASP A 53 -58.92 -122.94 8.75
C ASP A 53 -58.47 -124.26 8.06
N ALA A 54 -57.20 -124.41 7.70
CA ALA A 54 -56.67 -125.64 7.09
C ALA A 54 -56.34 -126.73 8.14
N SER A 55 -57.34 -127.51 8.54
CA SER A 55 -57.27 -128.53 9.61
C SER A 55 -56.64 -129.90 9.22
N HIS A 56 -55.92 -130.02 8.10
CA HIS A 56 -55.39 -131.31 7.61
C HIS A 56 -53.95 -131.26 7.09
N LEU A 57 -53.08 -130.48 7.73
CA LEU A 57 -51.65 -130.39 7.40
C LEU A 57 -50.77 -130.92 8.55
N ALA A 58 -49.68 -131.62 8.22
CA ALA A 58 -48.73 -132.16 9.19
C ALA A 58 -48.19 -131.06 10.12
N LYS A 59 -48.06 -131.36 11.43
CA LYS A 59 -47.67 -130.41 12.48
C LYS A 59 -46.40 -129.58 12.13
N GLU A 60 -45.44 -130.18 11.41
CA GLU A 60 -44.19 -129.52 11.04
C GLU A 60 -44.36 -128.39 10.00
N GLU A 61 -45.30 -128.50 9.05
CA GLU A 61 -45.51 -127.45 8.03
C GLU A 61 -46.23 -126.22 8.61
N ARG A 62 -47.13 -126.42 9.57
CA ARG A 62 -47.83 -125.33 10.28
C ARG A 62 -46.88 -124.51 11.15
N GLU A 63 -45.95 -125.18 11.84
CA GLU A 63 -44.96 -124.53 12.69
C GLU A 63 -43.92 -123.76 11.85
N ALA A 64 -43.49 -124.32 10.70
CA ALA A 64 -42.61 -123.61 9.76
C ALA A 64 -43.26 -122.37 9.14
N LEU A 65 -44.56 -122.43 8.81
CA LEU A 65 -45.32 -121.29 8.27
C LEU A 65 -45.61 -120.22 9.33
N GLN A 66 -45.92 -120.61 10.57
CA GLN A 66 -46.05 -119.67 11.70
C GLN A 66 -44.73 -118.97 11.99
N LYS A 67 -43.60 -119.69 11.97
CA LYS A 67 -42.28 -119.09 12.16
C LYS A 67 -41.93 -118.09 11.05
N LYS A 68 -42.24 -118.40 9.79
CA LYS A 68 -42.08 -117.46 8.65
C LYS A 68 -42.98 -116.22 8.78
N LEU A 69 -44.20 -116.36 9.26
CA LEU A 69 -45.11 -115.24 9.52
C LEU A 69 -44.62 -114.37 10.68
N GLU A 70 -44.13 -114.98 11.76
CA GLU A 70 -43.59 -114.25 12.90
C GLU A 70 -42.27 -113.54 12.56
N GLU A 71 -41.41 -114.16 11.74
CA GLU A 71 -40.23 -113.50 11.17
C GLU A 71 -40.60 -112.32 10.27
N ARG A 72 -41.67 -112.44 9.47
CA ARG A 72 -42.19 -111.31 8.68
C ARG A 72 -42.79 -110.20 9.55
N LYS A 73 -43.55 -110.52 10.61
CA LYS A 73 -44.04 -109.52 11.58
C LYS A 73 -42.88 -108.81 12.26
N LYS A 74 -41.87 -109.54 12.75
CA LYS A 74 -40.66 -108.96 13.34
C LYS A 74 -39.86 -108.09 12.37
N LYS A 75 -39.82 -108.43 11.07
CA LYS A 75 -39.18 -107.59 10.04
C LYS A 75 -39.98 -106.31 9.81
N LEU A 76 -41.31 -106.41 9.74
CA LEU A 76 -42.22 -105.29 9.57
C LEU A 76 -42.18 -104.33 10.78
N ASP A 77 -42.17 -104.86 12.00
CA ASP A 77 -42.06 -104.06 13.23
C ASP A 77 -40.70 -103.33 13.32
N LYS A 78 -39.61 -103.99 12.92
CA LYS A 78 -38.29 -103.36 12.82
C LYS A 78 -38.26 -102.25 11.77
N GLU A 79 -39.04 -102.37 10.70
CA GLU A 79 -39.12 -101.40 9.62
C GLU A 79 -40.00 -100.19 10.02
N LYS A 80 -41.14 -100.43 10.68
CA LYS A 80 -41.96 -99.40 11.33
C LYS A 80 -41.17 -98.63 12.39
N ALA A 81 -40.40 -99.32 13.23
CA ALA A 81 -39.57 -98.67 14.24
C ALA A 81 -38.51 -97.76 13.60
N LYS A 82 -37.86 -98.18 12.51
CA LYS A 82 -36.92 -97.35 11.77
C LYS A 82 -37.60 -96.15 11.10
N GLN A 83 -38.77 -96.35 10.50
CA GLN A 83 -39.54 -95.26 9.89
C GLN A 83 -40.00 -94.23 10.94
N SER A 84 -40.48 -94.69 12.10
CA SER A 84 -40.81 -93.80 13.22
C SER A 84 -39.59 -93.01 13.67
N GLN A 85 -38.42 -93.65 13.82
CA GLN A 85 -37.17 -92.96 14.17
C GLN A 85 -36.80 -91.88 13.15
N PHE A 86 -36.96 -92.13 11.84
CA PHE A 86 -36.69 -91.13 10.80
C PHE A 86 -37.70 -89.98 10.83
N VAL A 87 -38.98 -90.28 11.09
CA VAL A 87 -40.05 -89.27 11.21
C VAL A 87 -39.83 -88.40 12.45
N ASP A 88 -39.44 -88.99 13.58
CA ASP A 88 -39.17 -88.28 14.81
C ASP A 88 -37.90 -87.42 14.68
N ARG A 89 -36.85 -87.95 14.05
CA ARG A 89 -35.63 -87.18 13.72
C ARG A 89 -35.92 -86.02 12.76
N LEU A 90 -36.78 -86.22 11.75
CA LEU A 90 -37.25 -85.15 10.86
C LEU A 90 -38.00 -84.08 11.64
N LYS A 91 -38.92 -84.45 12.53
CA LYS A 91 -39.68 -83.50 13.35
C LYS A 91 -38.77 -82.68 14.27
N GLU A 92 -37.76 -83.30 14.87
CA GLU A 92 -36.76 -82.60 15.68
C GLU A 92 -35.95 -81.60 14.86
N LEU A 93 -35.36 -82.05 13.75
CA LEU A 93 -34.57 -81.18 12.87
C LEU A 93 -35.42 -80.03 12.28
N THR A 94 -36.68 -80.30 11.93
CA THR A 94 -37.61 -79.26 11.44
C THR A 94 -37.92 -78.23 12.53
N LYS A 95 -38.11 -78.65 13.78
CA LYS A 95 -38.29 -77.73 14.91
C LYS A 95 -37.05 -76.88 15.16
N PHE A 96 -35.85 -77.47 15.11
CA PHE A 96 -34.60 -76.71 15.24
C PHE A 96 -34.39 -75.71 14.10
N LEU A 97 -34.76 -76.08 12.87
CA LEU A 97 -34.68 -75.19 11.72
C LEU A 97 -35.68 -74.04 11.80
N VAL A 98 -36.95 -74.32 12.10
CA VAL A 98 -38.00 -73.29 12.20
C VAL A 98 -37.68 -72.32 13.34
N ASN A 99 -37.29 -72.82 14.51
CA ASN A 99 -36.91 -71.99 15.64
C ASN A 99 -35.59 -71.24 15.35
N GLY A 100 -34.65 -71.86 14.63
CA GLY A 100 -33.38 -71.26 14.21
C GLY A 100 -33.57 -70.14 13.18
N GLN A 101 -34.41 -70.33 12.16
CA GLN A 101 -34.75 -69.32 11.16
C GLN A 101 -35.52 -68.16 11.78
N GLN A 102 -36.49 -68.43 12.66
CA GLN A 102 -37.24 -67.38 13.35
C GLN A 102 -36.33 -66.58 14.29
N SER A 103 -35.41 -67.25 15.00
CA SER A 103 -34.41 -66.59 15.85
C SER A 103 -33.40 -65.77 15.04
N LEU A 104 -32.93 -66.28 13.89
CA LEU A 104 -31.96 -65.59 13.04
C LEU A 104 -32.58 -64.38 12.35
N MET A 105 -33.81 -64.52 11.84
CA MET A 105 -34.54 -63.41 11.22
C MET A 105 -34.84 -62.31 12.23
N ALA A 106 -35.26 -62.67 13.46
CA ALA A 106 -35.44 -61.71 14.55
C ALA A 106 -34.12 -61.04 14.97
N GLN A 107 -33.01 -61.77 14.98
CA GLN A 107 -31.69 -61.20 15.28
C GLN A 107 -31.21 -60.27 14.16
N THR A 108 -31.47 -60.63 12.90
CA THR A 108 -31.13 -59.82 11.72
C THR A 108 -31.90 -58.51 11.73
N GLN A 109 -33.22 -58.58 11.99
CA GLN A 109 -34.06 -57.39 12.12
C GLN A 109 -33.58 -56.47 13.25
N LYS A 110 -33.26 -57.03 14.43
CA LYS A 110 -32.68 -56.23 15.53
C LYS A 110 -31.33 -55.62 15.17
N ASN A 111 -30.48 -56.35 14.43
CA ASN A 111 -29.20 -55.83 13.96
C ASN A 111 -29.41 -54.69 12.96
N ASP A 112 -30.35 -54.81 12.04
CA ASP A 112 -30.68 -53.77 11.05
C ASP A 112 -31.25 -52.51 11.72
N GLU A 113 -32.14 -52.68 12.70
CA GLU A 113 -32.66 -51.59 13.54
C GLU A 113 -31.52 -50.88 14.29
N ASN A 114 -30.62 -51.64 14.92
CA ASN A 114 -29.43 -51.09 15.60
C ASN A 114 -28.49 -50.36 14.64
N ILE A 115 -28.27 -50.90 13.44
CA ILE A 115 -27.44 -50.26 12.39
C ILE A 115 -28.09 -48.96 11.94
N ALA A 116 -29.41 -48.93 11.74
CA ALA A 116 -30.15 -47.73 11.36
C ALA A 116 -30.03 -46.65 12.44
N GLU A 117 -30.22 -47.00 13.73
CA GLU A 117 -30.02 -46.07 14.84
C GLU A 117 -28.60 -45.52 14.90
N ILE A 118 -27.59 -46.38 14.72
CA ILE A 118 -26.17 -45.96 14.73
C ILE A 118 -25.88 -45.02 13.58
N ARG A 119 -26.40 -45.30 12.37
CA ARG A 119 -26.26 -44.42 11.20
C ARG A 119 -26.90 -43.06 11.43
N GLU A 120 -28.09 -43.03 12.03
CA GLU A 120 -28.76 -41.78 12.36
C GLU A 120 -27.96 -40.95 13.39
N LYS A 121 -27.47 -41.61 14.45
CA LYS A 121 -26.60 -40.97 15.45
C LYS A 121 -25.29 -40.45 14.84
N LEU A 122 -24.69 -41.19 13.90
CA LEU A 122 -23.51 -40.75 13.16
C LEU A 122 -23.80 -39.53 12.30
N LYS A 123 -24.91 -39.54 11.54
CA LYS A 123 -25.32 -38.40 10.71
C LYS A 123 -25.54 -37.13 11.55
N LYS A 124 -26.25 -37.25 12.68
CA LYS A 124 -26.45 -36.15 13.63
C LYS A 124 -25.12 -35.60 14.17
N ARG A 125 -24.18 -36.49 14.53
CA ARG A 125 -22.82 -36.09 14.97
C ARG A 125 -22.04 -35.39 13.87
N GLU A 126 -22.12 -35.86 12.63
CA GLU A 126 -21.43 -35.28 11.49
C GLU A 126 -22.00 -33.88 11.15
N GLU A 127 -23.32 -33.72 11.16
CA GLU A 127 -24.00 -32.43 10.97
C GLU A 127 -23.62 -31.45 12.08
N TYR A 128 -23.59 -31.90 13.33
CA TYR A 128 -23.16 -31.09 14.47
C TYR A 128 -21.68 -30.68 14.36
N ALA A 129 -20.80 -31.61 14.00
CA ALA A 129 -19.38 -31.33 13.78
C ALA A 129 -19.18 -30.31 12.63
N LYS A 130 -19.92 -30.46 11.52
CA LYS A 130 -19.93 -29.50 10.41
C LYS A 130 -20.43 -28.13 10.86
N HIS A 131 -21.48 -28.07 11.68
CA HIS A 131 -22.00 -26.82 12.23
C HIS A 131 -20.97 -26.14 13.12
N ILE A 132 -20.37 -26.87 14.07
CA ILE A 132 -19.28 -26.35 14.91
C ILE A 132 -18.12 -25.84 14.05
N GLN A 133 -17.71 -26.58 13.03
CA GLN A 133 -16.61 -26.18 12.16
C GLN A 133 -16.91 -24.85 11.45
N LYS A 134 -18.12 -24.68 10.93
CA LYS A 134 -18.58 -23.41 10.34
C LYS A 134 -18.59 -22.26 11.35
N GLU A 135 -19.01 -22.52 12.60
CA GLU A 135 -18.97 -21.51 13.66
C GLU A 135 -17.53 -21.11 14.02
N ILE A 136 -16.62 -22.09 14.12
CA ILE A 136 -15.20 -21.85 14.37
C ILE A 136 -14.59 -21.01 13.24
N GLU A 137 -14.87 -21.36 11.99
CA GLU A 137 -14.39 -20.63 10.82
C GLU A 137 -14.94 -19.20 10.79
N ARG A 138 -16.22 -19.01 11.07
CA ARG A 138 -16.82 -17.67 11.16
C ARG A 138 -16.18 -16.85 12.28
N LYS A 139 -15.91 -17.44 13.44
CA LYS A 139 -15.21 -16.76 14.55
C LYS A 139 -13.76 -16.42 14.18
N LYS A 140 -13.05 -17.33 13.49
CA LYS A 140 -11.69 -17.07 12.98
C LYS A 140 -11.69 -15.91 11.98
N LYS A 141 -12.64 -15.89 11.04
CA LYS A 141 -12.77 -14.79 10.06
C LYS A 141 -13.04 -13.45 10.74
N LYS A 142 -13.99 -13.39 11.67
CA LYS A 142 -14.26 -12.18 12.47
C LYS A 142 -13.04 -11.72 13.26
N LYS A 143 -12.31 -12.65 13.89
CA LYS A 143 -11.06 -12.33 14.60
C LYS A 143 -10.03 -11.73 13.65
N GLN A 144 -9.89 -12.29 12.45
CA GLN A 144 -8.96 -11.79 11.44
C GLN A 144 -9.35 -10.37 10.98
N GLU A 145 -10.63 -10.14 10.69
CA GLU A 145 -11.15 -8.81 10.31
C GLU A 145 -10.86 -7.76 11.39
N VAL A 146 -11.06 -8.08 12.67
CA VAL A 146 -10.73 -7.18 13.78
C VAL A 146 -9.22 -6.92 13.87
N LEU A 147 -8.38 -7.94 13.71
CA LEU A 147 -6.93 -7.77 13.72
C LEU A 147 -6.46 -6.85 12.58
N ASP A 148 -7.03 -6.98 11.39
CA ASP A 148 -6.66 -6.15 10.25
C ASP A 148 -7.14 -4.69 10.42
N GLN A 149 -8.31 -4.49 11.06
CA GLN A 149 -8.75 -3.15 11.49
C GLN A 149 -7.82 -2.54 12.54
N CYS A 150 -7.39 -3.32 13.55
CA CYS A 150 -6.43 -2.88 14.55
C CYS A 150 -5.10 -2.48 13.92
N LYS A 151 -4.54 -3.30 13.02
CA LYS A 151 -3.30 -2.96 12.28
C LYS A 151 -3.44 -1.67 11.47
N THR A 152 -4.56 -1.53 10.75
CA THR A 152 -4.83 -0.31 9.97
C THR A 152 -4.93 0.93 10.88
N ALA A 153 -5.52 0.78 12.07
CA ALA A 153 -5.58 1.86 13.05
C ALA A 153 -4.19 2.17 13.65
N GLU A 154 -3.39 1.15 13.98
CA GLU A 154 -2.02 1.31 14.46
C GLU A 154 -1.13 2.05 13.44
N ASP A 155 -1.23 1.70 12.16
CA ASP A 155 -0.44 2.36 11.11
C ASP A 155 -0.87 3.82 10.91
N LYS A 156 -2.16 4.13 11.01
CA LYS A 156 -2.64 5.53 11.03
C LYS A 156 -2.08 6.30 12.22
N VAL A 157 -2.06 5.69 13.41
CA VAL A 157 -1.49 6.31 14.62
C VAL A 157 0.01 6.57 14.44
N LYS A 158 0.77 5.63 13.85
CA LYS A 158 2.20 5.85 13.55
C LYS A 158 2.42 7.03 12.62
N VAL A 159 1.65 7.12 11.52
CA VAL A 159 1.77 8.24 10.57
C VAL A 159 1.44 9.58 11.24
N VAL A 160 0.36 9.64 12.03
CA VAL A 160 -0.02 10.86 12.75
C VAL A 160 1.03 11.23 13.79
N SER A 161 1.56 10.25 14.54
CA SER A 161 2.60 10.47 15.54
C SER A 161 3.91 10.96 14.91
N GLN A 162 4.25 10.48 13.72
CA GLN A 162 5.42 10.97 12.99
C GLN A 162 5.23 12.43 12.57
N LYS A 163 4.09 12.75 11.92
CA LYS A 163 3.76 14.13 11.54
C LYS A 163 3.73 15.08 12.74
N PHE A 164 3.20 14.63 13.87
CA PHE A 164 3.23 15.40 15.11
C PHE A 164 4.67 15.66 15.58
N THR A 165 5.53 14.64 15.54
CA THR A 165 6.94 14.79 15.92
C THR A 165 7.66 15.76 14.99
N ASP A 166 7.43 15.66 13.68
CA ASP A 166 8.03 16.53 12.66
C ASP A 166 7.60 17.99 12.88
N THR A 167 6.29 18.25 13.03
CA THR A 167 5.76 19.59 13.29
C THR A 167 6.24 20.18 14.63
N VAL A 168 6.39 19.35 15.67
CA VAL A 168 6.99 19.79 16.94
C VAL A 168 8.46 20.18 16.77
N ASN A 169 9.22 19.44 15.97
CA ASN A 169 10.62 19.75 15.69
C ASN A 169 10.74 21.03 14.85
N GLU A 170 9.89 21.21 13.84
CA GLU A 170 9.78 22.45 13.07
C GLU A 170 9.47 23.63 13.98
N TYR A 171 8.48 23.51 14.86
CA TYR A 171 8.13 24.56 15.82
C TYR A 171 9.31 24.93 16.73
N LYS A 172 10.03 23.92 17.27
CA LYS A 172 11.23 24.16 18.09
C LYS A 172 12.29 24.91 17.29
N ASN A 173 12.55 24.50 16.06
CA ASN A 173 13.51 25.16 15.17
C ASN A 173 13.11 26.60 14.87
N LEU A 174 11.84 26.85 14.54
CA LEU A 174 11.33 28.21 14.31
C LEU A 174 11.43 29.07 15.58
N LYS A 175 11.16 28.49 16.76
CA LYS A 175 11.30 29.19 18.04
C LYS A 175 12.74 29.62 18.30
N THR A 176 13.71 28.75 18.02
CA THR A 176 15.14 29.09 18.13
C THR A 176 15.53 30.18 17.13
N LYS A 177 15.14 30.04 15.85
CA LYS A 177 15.40 31.05 14.82
C LYS A 177 14.79 32.42 15.18
N TYR A 178 13.59 32.43 15.74
CA TYR A 178 12.96 33.66 16.20
C TYR A 178 13.80 34.37 17.27
N THR A 179 14.32 33.62 18.25
CA THR A 179 15.19 34.20 19.28
C THR A 179 16.53 34.68 18.72
N GLU A 180 17.11 33.96 17.76
CA GLU A 180 18.34 34.38 17.08
C GLU A 180 18.14 35.68 16.30
N VAL A 181 17.05 35.81 15.54
CA VAL A 181 16.70 37.03 14.81
C VAL A 181 16.44 38.20 15.76
N GLN A 182 15.76 37.98 16.90
CA GLN A 182 15.59 39.02 17.90
C GLN A 182 16.92 39.51 18.48
N ASN A 183 17.86 38.61 18.75
CA ASN A 183 19.19 38.97 19.23
C ASN A 183 19.96 39.75 18.16
N GLN A 184 19.92 39.32 16.89
CA GLN A 184 20.57 40.06 15.80
C GLN A 184 20.02 41.48 15.66
N ILE A 185 18.69 41.65 15.70
CA ILE A 185 18.07 42.99 15.65
C ILE A 185 18.56 43.86 16.81
N GLN A 186 18.73 43.27 18.00
CA GLN A 186 19.24 44.01 19.16
C GLN A 186 20.71 44.39 19.00
N GLU A 187 21.54 43.48 18.50
CA GLU A 187 22.96 43.75 18.19
C GLU A 187 23.11 44.85 17.13
N ASP A 188 22.33 44.79 16.05
CA ASP A 188 22.32 45.80 14.98
C ASP A 188 21.88 47.16 15.53
N ARG A 189 20.87 47.20 16.41
CA ARG A 189 20.43 48.43 17.07
C ARG A 189 21.53 49.03 17.95
N GLU A 190 22.22 48.20 18.70
CA GLU A 190 23.34 48.64 19.54
C GLU A 190 24.51 49.14 18.70
N GLU A 191 24.81 48.48 17.58
CA GLU A 191 25.84 48.93 16.65
C GLU A 191 25.49 50.28 16.01
N LEU A 192 24.27 50.43 15.49
CA LEU A 192 23.80 51.70 14.93
C LEU A 192 23.80 52.82 15.98
N ALA A 193 23.39 52.54 17.22
CA ALA A 193 23.47 53.49 18.32
C ALA A 193 24.93 53.92 18.60
N ARG A 194 25.87 52.97 18.66
CA ARG A 194 27.30 53.26 18.81
C ARG A 194 27.84 54.12 17.66
N GLN A 195 27.42 53.87 16.43
CA GLN A 195 27.81 54.67 15.27
C GLN A 195 27.26 56.10 15.36
N ILE A 196 25.98 56.26 15.72
CA ILE A 196 25.35 57.57 15.94
C ILE A 196 26.10 58.36 17.02
N ASP A 197 26.39 57.74 18.16
CA ASP A 197 27.12 58.41 19.25
C ASP A 197 28.54 58.84 18.83
N SER A 198 29.24 57.98 18.07
CA SER A 198 30.55 58.31 17.50
C SER A 198 30.49 59.50 16.54
N LEU A 199 29.52 59.51 15.63
CA LEU A 199 29.30 60.61 14.68
C LEU A 199 28.90 61.90 15.41
N ASN A 200 28.02 61.83 16.42
CA ASN A 200 27.66 62.98 17.24
C ASN A 200 28.87 63.57 17.94
N ARG A 201 29.74 62.73 18.53
CA ARG A 201 30.99 63.18 19.14
C ARG A 201 31.92 63.84 18.13
N GLN A 202 32.01 63.32 16.90
CA GLN A 202 32.79 63.95 15.83
C GLN A 202 32.20 65.32 15.44
N LEU A 203 30.87 65.40 15.31
CA LEU A 203 30.17 66.66 15.02
C LEU A 203 30.37 67.69 16.13
N GLU A 204 30.32 67.29 17.40
CA GLU A 204 30.61 68.17 18.55
C GLU A 204 32.02 68.75 18.45
N VAL A 205 33.02 67.89 18.18
CA VAL A 205 34.42 68.34 18.00
C VAL A 205 34.53 69.32 16.83
N TYR A 206 33.95 69.02 15.67
CA TYR A 206 34.00 69.93 14.52
C TYR A 206 33.27 71.24 14.78
N THR A 207 32.14 71.21 15.50
CA THR A 207 31.39 72.41 15.89
C THR A 207 32.24 73.31 16.78
N LEU A 208 32.89 72.74 17.79
CA LEU A 208 33.82 73.50 18.66
C LEU A 208 34.99 74.09 17.86
N ILE A 209 35.55 73.37 16.88
CA ILE A 209 36.61 73.90 16.03
C ILE A 209 36.10 75.08 15.21
N ILE A 210 34.92 74.95 14.58
CA ILE A 210 34.33 76.02 13.77
C ILE A 210 34.05 77.25 14.63
N GLU A 211 33.47 77.08 15.81
CA GLU A 211 33.12 78.17 16.72
C GLU A 211 34.34 78.94 17.23
N ASN A 212 35.42 78.24 17.59
CA ASN A 212 36.60 78.85 18.20
C ASN A 212 37.64 79.35 17.19
N PHE A 213 37.78 78.71 16.03
CA PHE A 213 38.90 78.97 15.11
C PHE A 213 38.50 79.59 13.77
N ILE A 214 37.22 79.61 13.39
CA ILE A 214 36.79 80.12 12.08
C ILE A 214 36.00 81.42 12.24
N PRO A 215 36.35 82.50 11.52
CA PRO A 215 35.57 83.73 11.52
C PRO A 215 34.12 83.49 11.06
N GLN A 216 33.16 84.05 11.81
CA GLN A 216 31.73 83.88 11.55
C GLN A 216 31.28 84.37 10.16
N SER A 217 32.01 85.32 9.57
CA SER A 217 31.77 85.80 8.19
C SER A 217 31.97 84.69 7.16
N GLU A 218 33.04 83.88 7.30
CA GLU A 218 33.33 82.78 6.36
C GLU A 218 32.37 81.61 6.56
N VAL A 219 32.00 81.30 7.81
CA VAL A 219 30.99 80.27 8.11
C VAL A 219 29.66 80.64 7.45
N SER A 220 29.23 81.89 7.58
CA SER A 220 28.00 82.39 6.98
C SER A 220 28.05 82.33 5.45
N ARG A 221 29.19 82.72 4.85
CA ARG A 221 29.42 82.61 3.40
C ARG A 221 29.27 81.18 2.92
N ILE A 222 29.92 80.22 3.58
CA ILE A 222 29.88 78.80 3.18
C ILE A 222 28.46 78.25 3.33
N LYS A 223 27.78 78.48 4.47
CA LYS A 223 26.40 78.02 4.70
C LYS A 223 25.40 78.52 3.66
N GLN A 224 25.61 79.72 3.12
CA GLN A 224 24.75 80.30 2.08
C GLN A 224 25.05 79.75 0.67
N THR A 225 26.29 79.35 0.42
CA THR A 225 26.70 78.86 -0.92
C THR A 225 26.65 77.35 -1.05
N ALA A 226 26.75 76.60 0.05
CA ALA A 226 26.81 75.14 0.01
C ALA A 226 25.46 74.55 -0.39
N VAL A 227 25.50 73.56 -1.29
CA VAL A 227 24.34 72.79 -1.75
C VAL A 227 24.60 71.32 -1.44
N TYR A 228 23.60 70.66 -0.85
CA TYR A 228 23.68 69.23 -0.57
C TYR A 228 23.31 68.43 -1.81
N ASP A 229 24.17 67.49 -2.18
CA ASP A 229 23.91 66.52 -3.22
C ASP A 229 23.47 65.18 -2.61
N ASN A 230 22.22 64.80 -2.87
CA ASN A 230 21.61 63.57 -2.35
C ASN A 230 22.19 62.30 -2.98
N GLU A 231 22.69 62.36 -4.23
CA GLU A 231 23.21 61.18 -4.93
C GLU A 231 24.58 60.79 -4.41
N THR A 232 25.45 61.78 -4.18
CA THR A 232 26.80 61.56 -3.64
C THR A 232 26.86 61.64 -2.11
N GLN A 233 25.75 62.00 -1.46
CA GLN A 233 25.62 62.24 -0.02
C GLN A 233 26.65 63.23 0.55
N LYS A 234 27.02 64.25 -0.24
CA LYS A 234 28.07 65.21 0.11
C LYS A 234 27.60 66.65 -0.07
N TRP A 235 28.15 67.54 0.75
CA TRP A 235 28.00 68.98 0.54
C TRP A 235 29.00 69.45 -0.52
N MET A 236 28.50 70.12 -1.55
CA MET A 236 29.32 70.73 -2.59
C MET A 236 29.17 72.24 -2.56
N ILE A 237 30.25 72.96 -2.85
CA ILE A 237 30.22 74.41 -3.06
C ILE A 237 30.19 74.61 -4.57
N PRO A 238 29.06 75.03 -5.16
CA PRO A 238 28.98 75.28 -6.59
C PRO A 238 29.98 76.37 -7.00
N GLU A 239 30.68 76.15 -8.12
CA GLU A 239 31.55 77.20 -8.66
C GLU A 239 30.73 78.46 -8.94
N PRO A 240 31.21 79.65 -8.54
CA PRO A 240 30.50 80.88 -8.80
C PRO A 240 30.32 81.08 -10.30
N ASP A 241 29.08 81.39 -10.72
CA ASP A 241 28.76 81.61 -12.13
C ASP A 241 29.69 82.71 -12.71
N LYS A 242 30.47 82.32 -13.72
CA LYS A 242 31.47 83.17 -14.39
C LYS A 242 30.84 84.48 -14.86
N ARG A 243 29.55 84.49 -15.21
CA ARG A 243 28.78 85.69 -15.61
C ARG A 243 28.58 86.68 -14.47
N VAL A 244 28.32 86.20 -13.26
CA VAL A 244 28.16 87.03 -12.06
C VAL A 244 29.49 87.67 -11.66
N ILE A 245 30.59 86.91 -11.77
CA ILE A 245 31.95 87.43 -11.54
C ILE A 245 32.29 88.50 -12.57
N LEU A 246 32.08 88.23 -13.86
CA LEU A 246 32.31 89.19 -14.94
C LEU A 246 31.52 90.48 -14.72
N LYS A 247 30.25 90.42 -14.31
CA LYS A 247 29.43 91.61 -14.03
C LYS A 247 30.00 92.45 -12.89
N LYS A 248 30.52 91.83 -11.83
CA LYS A 248 31.20 92.53 -10.72
C LYS A 248 32.52 93.17 -11.17
N VAL A 249 33.31 92.49 -12.00
CA VAL A 249 34.63 92.95 -12.46
C VAL A 249 34.54 94.02 -13.55
N VAL A 250 33.53 93.95 -14.42
CA VAL A 250 33.32 94.93 -15.50
C VAL A 250 32.84 96.28 -14.96
N GLY A 251 32.14 96.31 -13.81
CA GLY A 251 31.70 97.55 -13.15
C GLY A 251 32.76 98.23 -12.28
N LEU A 252 33.91 97.59 -12.05
CA LEU A 252 35.03 98.21 -11.34
C LEU A 252 35.79 99.12 -12.30
N GLU A 253 35.78 100.42 -12.03
CA GLU A 253 36.62 101.36 -12.76
C GLU A 253 38.09 100.97 -12.58
N ARG A 254 38.78 100.73 -13.70
CA ARG A 254 40.22 100.47 -13.68
C ARG A 254 40.92 101.72 -13.12
N PRO A 255 41.93 101.58 -12.25
CA PRO A 255 42.61 102.73 -11.68
C PRO A 255 43.14 103.65 -12.79
N LYS A 256 42.88 104.95 -12.64
CA LYS A 256 43.27 105.98 -13.61
C LYS A 256 44.79 105.97 -13.75
N SER A 257 45.28 106.09 -14.98
CA SER A 257 46.72 106.24 -15.24
C SER A 257 47.22 107.50 -14.52
N GLY A 258 48.39 107.43 -13.87
CA GLY A 258 48.92 108.51 -13.03
C GLY A 258 49.11 109.86 -13.73
N ILE A 259 49.03 109.90 -15.07
CA ILE A 259 49.20 111.10 -15.90
C ILE A 259 47.90 111.52 -16.63
N GLY A 260 46.77 110.83 -16.41
CA GLY A 260 45.44 111.27 -16.87
C GLY A 260 45.11 111.08 -18.36
N TYR A 261 46.04 110.61 -19.19
CA TYR A 261 45.76 110.35 -20.61
C TYR A 261 45.01 109.03 -20.83
N PRO A 262 44.10 108.98 -21.83
CA PRO A 262 43.47 107.73 -22.26
C PRO A 262 44.52 106.77 -22.84
N ARG A 263 44.39 105.47 -22.55
CA ARG A 263 45.34 104.47 -23.04
C ARG A 263 45.16 104.29 -24.56
N PRO A 264 46.24 104.07 -25.34
CA PRO A 264 46.14 103.70 -26.73
C PRO A 264 45.38 102.38 -26.87
N THR A 265 44.31 102.35 -27.66
CA THR A 265 43.64 101.09 -28.06
C THR A 265 44.01 100.76 -29.50
N ALA A 266 44.06 99.47 -29.85
CA ALA A 266 44.57 98.97 -31.12
C ALA A 266 43.78 99.43 -32.37
N ILE A 267 42.70 100.19 -32.22
CA ILE A 267 41.75 100.56 -33.28
C ILE A 267 41.97 101.99 -33.81
N ASP A 268 42.73 102.83 -33.10
CA ASP A 268 42.95 104.23 -33.52
C ASP A 268 44.21 104.38 -34.39
N LYS A 269 44.05 104.12 -35.70
CA LYS A 269 45.05 104.48 -36.73
C LYS A 269 44.52 105.47 -37.78
N ARG A 270 43.41 106.17 -37.53
CA ARG A 270 42.76 106.98 -38.57
C ARG A 270 42.80 108.50 -38.44
N ASN A 271 43.41 109.07 -37.39
CA ASN A 271 43.51 110.52 -37.25
C ASN A 271 44.91 110.99 -36.81
N ILE A 272 45.93 110.71 -37.63
CA ILE A 272 47.21 111.44 -37.57
C ILE A 272 47.53 111.91 -39.00
N SER A 273 46.91 113.02 -39.40
CA SER A 273 47.31 113.75 -40.61
C SER A 273 48.38 114.78 -40.22
N GLY A 274 49.64 114.40 -40.38
CA GLY A 274 50.76 115.30 -40.14
C GLY A 274 52.10 114.59 -40.20
N ALA A 275 52.78 114.73 -41.33
CA ALA A 275 54.21 114.47 -41.53
C ALA A 275 54.69 113.03 -41.29
N LEU A 276 54.47 112.13 -42.25
CA LEU A 276 55.26 110.91 -42.34
C LEU A 276 55.21 110.29 -43.76
N ASP A 277 55.60 111.05 -44.77
CA ASP A 277 55.65 110.60 -46.18
C ASP A 277 56.90 109.76 -46.55
N ASP A 278 57.74 109.35 -45.59
CA ASP A 278 58.96 108.56 -45.86
C ASP A 278 59.04 107.29 -45.00
N ILE A 279 58.03 106.42 -45.04
CA ILE A 279 58.19 105.04 -44.57
C ILE A 279 57.83 104.08 -45.71
N PRO A 280 58.80 103.40 -46.34
CA PRO A 280 58.49 102.38 -47.32
C PRO A 280 57.72 101.24 -46.63
N PRO A 281 56.69 100.68 -47.29
CA PRO A 281 55.93 99.57 -46.72
C PRO A 281 56.85 98.35 -46.57
N ILE A 282 57.17 98.03 -45.32
CA ILE A 282 57.98 96.87 -44.97
C ILE A 282 57.11 95.61 -45.15
N THR A 283 57.20 94.97 -46.32
CA THR A 283 56.63 93.63 -46.56
C THR A 283 57.61 92.58 -46.05
N LEU A 284 57.55 92.28 -44.75
CA LEU A 284 58.25 91.12 -44.18
C LEU A 284 57.43 89.85 -44.47
N LYS A 285 58.03 88.89 -45.17
CA LYS A 285 57.48 87.53 -45.23
C LYS A 285 57.66 86.89 -43.84
N PRO A 286 56.63 86.22 -43.28
CA PRO A 286 56.77 85.56 -42.00
C PRO A 286 57.86 84.50 -42.09
N THR A 287 58.82 84.52 -41.16
CA THR A 287 59.84 83.48 -41.03
C THR A 287 59.15 82.19 -40.55
N PRO A 288 59.49 81.02 -41.11
CA PRO A 288 58.95 79.75 -40.63
C PRO A 288 59.37 79.57 -39.17
N VAL A 289 58.38 79.38 -38.30
CA VAL A 289 58.59 79.05 -36.89
C VAL A 289 58.58 77.53 -36.80
N GLU A 290 59.71 76.92 -36.44
CA GLU A 290 59.73 75.50 -36.11
C GLU A 290 58.91 75.29 -34.83
N SER A 291 57.82 74.52 -34.93
CA SER A 291 56.96 74.22 -33.80
C SER A 291 57.64 73.20 -32.89
N ASN A 292 58.03 73.60 -31.68
CA ASN A 292 58.50 72.69 -30.62
C ASN A 292 57.37 71.87 -29.96
N LEU A 293 56.26 71.67 -30.66
CA LEU A 293 55.16 70.82 -30.19
C LEU A 293 55.62 69.37 -30.34
N LYS A 294 55.81 68.68 -29.20
CA LYS A 294 56.01 67.23 -29.20
C LYS A 294 54.80 66.58 -29.84
N ASP A 295 55.03 65.71 -30.82
CA ASP A 295 53.97 64.89 -31.40
C ASP A 295 53.23 64.15 -30.28
N GLY A 296 51.90 64.24 -30.31
CA GLY A 296 51.04 63.58 -29.34
C GLY A 296 51.23 62.06 -29.33
N PRO A 297 50.80 61.37 -28.26
CA PRO A 297 50.93 59.92 -28.19
C PRO A 297 50.27 59.26 -29.39
N ARG A 298 50.97 58.31 -30.01
CA ARG A 298 50.45 57.55 -31.14
C ARG A 298 49.17 56.84 -30.71
N ILE A 299 48.09 57.09 -31.43
CA ILE A 299 46.84 56.35 -31.28
C ILE A 299 47.13 54.91 -31.69
N VAL A 300 47.06 54.00 -30.73
CA VAL A 300 47.18 52.55 -30.98
C VAL A 300 45.79 52.04 -31.31
N ASP A 301 45.69 51.18 -32.32
CA ASP A 301 44.43 50.55 -32.74
C ASP A 301 43.97 49.56 -31.64
N THR A 302 42.84 49.84 -31.00
CA THR A 302 42.29 49.05 -29.88
C THR A 302 41.30 47.97 -30.33
N SER A 303 41.04 47.86 -31.64
CA SER A 303 40.05 46.95 -32.22
C SER A 303 40.25 45.49 -31.82
N GLY A 304 41.49 45.01 -31.72
CA GLY A 304 41.80 43.64 -31.30
C GLY A 304 41.42 43.35 -29.84
N ILE A 305 41.58 44.34 -28.94
CA ILE A 305 41.23 44.20 -27.52
C ILE A 305 39.71 44.23 -27.35
N GLU A 306 39.03 45.10 -28.10
CA GLU A 306 37.56 45.18 -28.08
C GLU A 306 36.93 43.87 -28.55
N GLN A 307 37.50 43.22 -29.57
CA GLN A 307 36.98 41.97 -30.12
C GLN A 307 37.11 40.78 -29.15
N GLU A 308 38.22 40.71 -28.41
CA GLU A 308 38.47 39.65 -27.42
C GLU A 308 37.63 39.83 -26.13
N ILE A 309 37.29 41.08 -25.78
CA ILE A 309 36.32 41.39 -24.73
C ILE A 309 34.90 40.95 -25.16
N GLU A 310 34.50 41.26 -26.40
CA GLU A 310 33.17 40.90 -26.90
C GLU A 310 32.96 39.37 -26.95
N GLU A 311 34.01 38.62 -27.32
CA GLU A 311 33.98 37.15 -27.39
C GLU A 311 33.91 36.50 -25.99
N SER A 312 34.45 37.14 -24.95
CA SER A 312 34.41 36.64 -23.58
C SER A 312 33.11 36.98 -22.83
N PHE A 313 32.25 37.83 -23.38
CA PHE A 313 30.89 38.08 -22.88
C PHE A 313 29.80 37.27 -23.60
N GLN A 314 30.15 36.50 -24.64
CA GLN A 314 29.27 35.49 -25.22
C GLN A 314 29.37 34.21 -24.38
N ASP A 315 28.72 34.23 -23.22
CA ASP A 315 28.44 33.01 -22.47
C ASP A 315 27.59 32.09 -23.35
N ASP A 316 28.04 30.85 -23.56
CA ASP A 316 27.21 29.78 -24.14
C ASP A 316 26.03 29.51 -23.19
N GLU A 317 24.94 30.27 -23.36
CA GLU A 317 23.62 30.05 -22.75
C GLU A 317 23.04 28.74 -23.28
N ALA A 318 23.57 27.62 -22.80
CA ALA A 318 22.84 26.36 -22.75
C ALA A 318 21.81 26.47 -21.61
N ASP A 319 20.75 27.23 -21.86
CA ASP A 319 19.58 27.28 -20.99
C ASP A 319 18.99 25.87 -20.84
N LEU A 320 19.14 25.31 -19.64
CA LEU A 320 18.40 24.15 -19.19
C LEU A 320 16.92 24.55 -19.01
N VAL A 321 16.15 24.42 -20.09
CA VAL A 321 14.69 24.55 -20.04
C VAL A 321 14.13 23.36 -19.29
N VAL A 322 13.83 23.54 -18.00
CA VAL A 322 13.03 22.61 -17.21
C VAL A 322 11.56 22.98 -17.38
N GLU A 323 10.85 22.25 -18.24
CA GLU A 323 9.40 22.38 -18.35
C GLU A 323 8.71 21.80 -17.11
N ILE A 324 8.11 22.67 -16.29
CA ILE A 324 7.24 22.29 -15.18
C ILE A 324 5.80 22.19 -15.71
N PRO A 325 5.13 21.01 -15.66
CA PRO A 325 3.75 20.87 -16.10
C PRO A 325 2.81 21.73 -15.24
N GLN A 326 2.01 22.57 -15.89
CA GLN A 326 1.16 23.57 -15.23
C GLN A 326 -0.08 23.03 -14.52
N GLU A 327 -0.43 21.74 -14.62
CA GLU A 327 -1.58 21.19 -13.90
C GLU A 327 -1.32 19.78 -13.36
N LEU A 328 -1.20 19.67 -12.04
CA LEU A 328 -1.33 18.40 -11.32
C LEU A 328 -2.82 18.07 -11.15
N PRO A 329 -3.29 16.86 -11.49
CA PRO A 329 -4.69 16.50 -11.31
C PRO A 329 -5.00 16.39 -9.82
N GLY A 330 -5.78 17.34 -9.29
CA GLY A 330 -6.40 17.19 -7.95
C GLY A 330 -6.44 18.41 -7.04
N ILE A 331 -5.87 19.57 -7.40
CA ILE A 331 -5.95 20.77 -6.54
C ILE A 331 -7.03 21.72 -7.07
N SER A 332 -8.25 21.43 -6.63
CA SER A 332 -9.44 22.26 -6.80
C SER A 332 -9.27 23.62 -6.08
N SER A 333 -9.25 24.69 -6.87
CA SER A 333 -9.94 25.97 -6.64
C SER A 333 -10.10 26.47 -5.18
N TYR A 334 -9.11 27.18 -4.65
CA TYR A 334 -9.34 28.17 -3.57
C TYR A 334 -8.41 29.37 -3.73
N TYR A 335 -8.68 30.22 -4.73
CA TYR A 335 -8.21 31.60 -4.71
C TYR A 335 -9.30 32.49 -5.30
N GLN A 336 -10.07 33.15 -4.42
CA GLN A 336 -10.89 34.29 -4.82
C GLN A 336 -10.00 35.54 -4.82
N PRO A 337 -10.00 36.35 -5.89
CA PRO A 337 -9.32 37.63 -5.88
C PRO A 337 -10.14 38.65 -5.08
N PHE A 338 -9.56 39.15 -3.98
CA PHE A 338 -10.07 40.29 -3.23
C PHE A 338 -10.06 41.53 -4.12
N ASN A 339 -11.26 42.07 -4.39
CA ASN A 339 -11.49 43.25 -5.20
C ASN A 339 -11.60 44.47 -4.28
N ILE A 340 -10.53 45.26 -4.14
CA ILE A 340 -10.53 46.48 -3.34
C ILE A 340 -10.91 47.65 -4.26
N HIS A 341 -12.20 47.98 -4.30
CA HIS A 341 -12.67 49.26 -4.85
C HIS A 341 -12.71 50.32 -3.73
N LYS A 342 -11.93 51.37 -3.97
CA LYS A 342 -12.02 52.74 -3.45
C LYS A 342 -13.35 53.08 -2.75
N GLN A 343 -13.24 53.53 -1.50
CA GLN A 343 -14.10 54.59 -0.97
C GLN A 343 -13.20 55.69 -0.40
N PHE A 344 -13.21 56.83 -1.08
CA PHE A 344 -12.95 58.14 -0.49
C PHE A 344 -14.33 58.70 -0.15
N ASP A 345 -14.56 58.96 1.13
CA ASP A 345 -15.41 60.03 1.65
C ASP A 345 -14.60 60.74 2.75
#